data_AF-A0A1F2TN43-F1
#
_entry.id   AF-A0A1F2TN43-F1
#
_cell.length_a   1.000
_cell.length_b   1.000
_cell.length_c   1.000
_cell.angle_alpha   90.00
_cell.angle_beta   90.00
_cell.angle_gamma   90.00
#
_symmetry.space_group_name_H-M   'P 1'
#
loop_
_entity.id
_entity.type
_entity.pdbx_description
1 polymer ?
#
loop_
_entity_poly.entity_id
_entity_poly.type
_entity_poly.pdbx_seq_one_letter_code
_entity_poly.pdbx_strand_id
1 'polypeptide(L)'
;MASEQTDTSTGTSAPQTPEWAGWPDERLLDLRICDLGVTIEGSVLETRLADLQRELDARGLVFQPHFWLSADWFSPDAVPGVAIPFYLAHPRLEKLERAQMLEVEGGTPEWCMKILRHEAGHAIDNAYTLRRRRRRQQIFGPSYMQYPDYYTPKPYSKSFVLHLDAWYAQSHPDEDFAETFAVWLTPDSDWRTRYADWPALKKLEYMDGLMKELAGKAMTVRTRRKVEPIGGIRKTLRAHYERKRRHYGVEHPHFYDRDLRRLFSDRPEHATNMKAARFIARVRKEVRRMIAGWTGEYQYTIDQLLENMIKRANELNLRLPGSEEHAKLDFTIMLTVQTMNYLHSGRHRVAL
;
A
#
# COMPACT_ATOMS: atom_id res chain seq x y z
N MET A 1 -41.07 -24.41 49.20
CA MET A 1 -40.89 -23.19 48.38
C MET A 1 -39.54 -22.58 48.75
N ALA A 2 -38.51 -22.93 48.00
CA ALA A 2 -37.19 -22.29 48.08
C ALA A 2 -36.75 -22.13 46.63
N SER A 3 -36.72 -20.88 46.17
CA SER A 3 -36.33 -20.47 44.83
C SER A 3 -34.83 -20.16 44.84
N GLU A 4 -34.03 -21.04 44.23
CA GLU A 4 -32.65 -20.73 43.86
C GLU A 4 -32.66 -19.87 42.59
N GLN A 5 -32.31 -18.60 42.74
CA GLN A 5 -31.94 -17.74 41.63
C GLN A 5 -30.48 -18.02 41.28
N THR A 6 -30.26 -18.74 40.17
CA THR A 6 -28.96 -18.86 39.54
C THR A 6 -28.66 -17.56 38.80
N ASP A 7 -27.76 -16.77 39.37
CA ASP A 7 -27.22 -15.54 38.80
C ASP A 7 -26.15 -15.91 37.76
N THR A 8 -26.55 -16.06 36.49
CA THR A 8 -25.61 -16.23 35.38
C THR A 8 -25.00 -14.88 35.01
N SER A 9 -23.94 -14.51 35.72
CA SER A 9 -23.04 -13.44 35.31
C SER A 9 -22.22 -13.87 34.10
N THR A 10 -22.67 -13.51 32.90
CA THR A 10 -21.82 -13.53 31.70
C THR A 10 -20.83 -12.38 31.81
N GLY A 11 -19.69 -12.64 32.44
CA GLY A 11 -18.56 -11.72 32.46
C GLY A 11 -18.01 -11.55 31.04
N THR A 12 -18.27 -10.39 30.43
CA THR A 12 -17.55 -9.93 29.25
C THR A 12 -16.11 -9.67 29.67
N SER A 13 -15.23 -10.66 29.53
CA SER A 13 -13.80 -10.49 29.77
C SER A 13 -13.28 -9.43 28.80
N ALA A 14 -12.65 -8.38 29.32
CA ALA A 14 -11.87 -7.45 28.51
C ALA A 14 -10.92 -8.23 27.60
N PRO A 15 -10.67 -7.79 26.35
CA PRO A 15 -9.79 -8.49 25.43
C PRO A 15 -8.43 -8.68 26.09
N GLN A 16 -8.12 -9.92 26.46
CA GLN A 16 -6.84 -10.24 27.07
C GLN A 16 -5.77 -9.96 26.05
N THR A 17 -4.82 -9.09 26.40
CA THR A 17 -3.65 -8.84 25.58
C THR A 17 -2.94 -10.17 25.33
N PRO A 18 -2.72 -10.58 24.07
CA PRO A 18 -2.10 -11.87 23.78
C PRO A 18 -0.70 -11.95 24.41
N GLU A 19 -0.30 -13.11 24.94
CA GLU A 19 1.01 -13.29 25.58
C GLU A 19 2.17 -12.87 24.66
N TRP A 20 2.03 -13.16 23.37
CA TRP A 20 3.03 -12.82 22.36
C TRP A 20 3.24 -11.32 22.16
N ALA A 21 2.33 -10.46 22.65
CA ALA A 21 2.47 -9.01 22.58
C ALA A 21 3.73 -8.52 23.31
N GLY A 22 4.14 -9.23 24.37
CA GLY A 22 5.35 -8.93 25.15
C GLY A 22 6.62 -9.63 24.66
N TRP A 23 6.53 -10.51 23.66
CA TRP A 23 7.69 -11.26 23.19
C TRP A 23 8.68 -10.39 22.40
N PRO A 24 9.99 -10.68 22.48
CA PRO A 24 10.98 -10.09 21.58
C PRO A 24 10.71 -10.52 20.13
N ASP A 25 11.16 -9.71 19.16
CA ASP A 25 10.92 -9.95 17.73
C ASP A 25 11.34 -11.37 17.32
N GLU A 26 12.50 -11.86 17.76
CA GLU A 26 12.98 -13.20 17.40
C GLU A 26 12.01 -14.32 17.80
N ARG A 27 11.46 -14.26 19.02
CA ARG A 27 10.48 -15.27 19.47
C ARG A 27 9.14 -15.10 18.74
N LEU A 28 8.72 -13.86 18.48
CA LEU A 28 7.47 -13.58 17.77
C LEU A 28 7.53 -14.07 16.31
N LEU A 29 8.67 -13.93 15.65
CA LEU A 29 8.88 -14.37 14.28
C LEU A 29 8.64 -15.88 14.08
N ASP A 30 8.83 -16.70 15.12
CA ASP A 30 8.61 -18.14 15.02
C ASP A 30 7.14 -18.55 15.19
N LEU A 31 6.25 -17.62 15.54
CA LEU A 31 4.82 -17.85 15.66
C LEU A 31 4.16 -17.97 14.26
N ARG A 32 3.24 -18.92 14.11
CA ARG A 32 2.40 -19.05 12.89
C ARG A 32 1.39 -17.91 12.82
N ILE A 33 1.16 -17.38 11.63
CA ILE A 33 0.20 -16.27 11.45
C ILE A 33 -1.21 -16.67 11.91
N CYS A 34 -1.64 -17.91 11.64
CA CYS A 34 -2.93 -18.42 12.11
C CYS A 34 -3.06 -18.51 13.64
N ASP A 35 -1.94 -18.53 14.39
CA ASP A 35 -1.93 -18.65 15.85
C ASP A 35 -1.89 -17.28 16.55
N LEU A 36 -1.87 -16.18 15.80
CA LEU A 36 -1.87 -14.83 16.38
C LEU A 36 -3.13 -14.52 17.19
N GLY A 37 -4.26 -15.13 16.83
CA GLY A 37 -5.54 -14.91 17.52
C GLY A 37 -6.08 -13.48 17.43
N VAL A 38 -5.59 -12.68 16.47
CA VAL A 38 -6.05 -11.30 16.27
C VAL A 38 -7.37 -11.24 15.51
N THR A 39 -8.17 -10.24 15.84
CA THR A 39 -9.51 -9.98 15.27
C THR A 39 -9.60 -8.53 14.78
N ILE A 40 -10.62 -8.24 13.96
CA ILE A 40 -10.92 -6.86 13.57
C ILE A 40 -11.58 -6.15 14.76
N GLU A 41 -12.51 -6.83 15.41
CA GLU A 41 -13.21 -6.39 16.62
C GLU A 41 -12.21 -6.09 17.74
N GLY A 42 -12.35 -4.93 18.36
CA GLY A 42 -11.43 -4.46 19.41
C GLY A 42 -10.11 -3.89 18.90
N SER A 43 -9.87 -3.87 17.59
CA SER A 43 -8.68 -3.25 16.97
C SER A 43 -8.98 -1.85 16.42
N VAL A 44 -7.93 -1.13 16.00
CA VAL A 44 -8.10 0.16 15.32
C VAL A 44 -8.90 0.06 14.02
N LEU A 45 -8.95 -1.12 13.39
CA LEU A 45 -9.68 -1.35 12.14
C LEU A 45 -11.19 -1.21 12.34
N GLU A 46 -11.74 -1.61 13.49
CA GLU A 46 -13.18 -1.56 13.74
C GLU A 46 -13.74 -0.15 13.51
N THR A 47 -13.08 0.87 14.05
CA THR A 47 -13.46 2.27 13.82
C THR A 47 -13.30 2.67 12.35
N ARG A 48 -12.20 2.27 11.68
CA ARG A 48 -11.97 2.61 10.27
C ARG A 48 -12.99 2.00 9.33
N LEU A 49 -13.39 0.76 9.59
CA LEU A 49 -14.43 0.09 8.81
C LEU A 49 -15.80 0.73 9.05
N ALA A 50 -16.10 1.12 10.29
CA ALA A 50 -17.30 1.89 10.58
C ALA A 50 -17.27 3.28 9.90
N ASP A 51 -16.12 3.94 9.84
CA ASP A 51 -15.95 5.21 9.13
C ASP A 51 -16.24 5.04 7.63
N LEU A 52 -15.63 4.03 6.98
CA LEU A 52 -15.89 3.70 5.57
C LEU A 52 -17.37 3.40 5.33
N GLN A 53 -18.02 2.64 6.22
CA GLN A 53 -19.43 2.32 6.06
C GLN A 53 -20.30 3.57 6.14
N ARG A 54 -20.02 4.50 7.06
CA ARG A 54 -20.74 5.79 7.13
C ARG A 54 -20.56 6.62 5.85
N GLU A 55 -19.40 6.57 5.21
CA GLU A 55 -19.17 7.24 3.92
C GLU A 55 -20.03 6.63 2.80
N LEU A 56 -20.13 5.30 2.75
CA LEU A 56 -20.99 4.58 1.80
C LEU A 56 -22.47 4.89 2.05
N ASP A 57 -22.90 4.85 3.31
CA ASP A 57 -24.27 5.12 3.73
C ASP A 57 -24.68 6.57 3.42
N ALA A 58 -23.78 7.54 3.63
CA ALA A 58 -23.99 8.94 3.28
C ALA A 58 -24.21 9.16 1.77
N ARG A 59 -23.76 8.21 0.94
CA ARG A 59 -24.03 8.18 -0.51
C ARG A 59 -25.27 7.38 -0.89
N GLY A 60 -26.03 6.89 0.08
CA GLY A 60 -27.25 6.10 -0.13
C GLY A 60 -27.00 4.70 -0.64
N LEU A 61 -25.76 4.20 -0.54
CA LEU A 61 -25.41 2.85 -0.97
C LEU A 61 -25.78 1.86 0.13
N VAL A 62 -26.59 0.86 -0.20
CA VAL A 62 -26.88 -0.28 0.69
C VAL A 62 -25.78 -1.37 0.61
N PHE A 63 -24.69 -1.06 -0.10
CA PHE A 63 -23.51 -1.90 -0.25
C PHE A 63 -22.79 -2.03 1.10
N GLN A 64 -22.53 -3.27 1.50
CA GLN A 64 -21.92 -3.62 2.78
C GLN A 64 -20.78 -4.61 2.51
N PRO A 65 -19.57 -4.12 2.19
CA PRO A 65 -18.42 -5.00 1.98
C PRO A 65 -18.16 -5.84 3.23
N HIS A 66 -17.82 -7.12 3.05
CA HIS A 66 -17.31 -7.91 4.18
C HIS A 66 -15.79 -7.83 4.26
N PHE A 67 -15.27 -7.80 5.48
CA PHE A 67 -13.85 -7.65 5.75
C PHE A 67 -13.29 -8.89 6.44
N TRP A 68 -12.02 -9.21 6.18
CA TRP A 68 -11.31 -10.27 6.90
C TRP A 68 -9.81 -9.98 6.96
N LEU A 69 -9.15 -10.51 7.99
CA LEU A 69 -7.69 -10.44 8.09
C LEU A 69 -7.03 -11.45 7.16
N SER A 70 -5.93 -11.04 6.53
CA SER A 70 -5.11 -11.78 5.56
C SER A 70 -3.64 -11.36 5.69
N ALA A 71 -2.79 -11.82 4.77
CA ALA A 71 -1.39 -11.40 4.68
C ALA A 71 -1.20 -9.99 4.10
N ASP A 72 -2.14 -9.51 3.28
CA ASP A 72 -2.03 -8.25 2.55
C ASP A 72 -3.39 -7.62 2.23
N TRP A 73 -3.39 -6.39 1.70
CA TRP A 73 -4.56 -5.71 1.16
C TRP A 73 -4.92 -6.29 -0.21
N PHE A 74 -6.18 -6.68 -0.41
CA PHE A 74 -6.70 -6.98 -1.75
C PHE A 74 -8.22 -7.22 -1.72
N SER A 75 -8.84 -7.06 -2.88
CA SER A 75 -10.25 -7.42 -3.13
C SER A 75 -10.32 -8.52 -4.19
N PRO A 76 -10.57 -9.80 -3.81
CA PRO A 76 -10.56 -10.90 -4.75
C PRO A 76 -11.65 -10.77 -5.81
N ASP A 77 -11.35 -11.16 -7.04
CA ASP A 77 -12.33 -11.19 -8.11
C ASP A 77 -13.62 -11.94 -7.72
N ALA A 78 -14.75 -11.34 -8.09
CA ALA A 78 -16.10 -11.82 -7.79
C ALA A 78 -16.44 -11.95 -6.30
N VAL A 79 -15.65 -11.37 -5.40
CA VAL A 79 -15.92 -11.30 -3.97
C VAL A 79 -16.23 -9.84 -3.59
N PRO A 80 -17.42 -9.55 -3.02
CA PRO A 80 -17.81 -8.21 -2.59
C PRO A 80 -17.22 -7.89 -1.20
N GLY A 81 -15.90 -7.98 -1.06
CA GLY A 81 -15.23 -7.78 0.22
C GLY A 81 -13.73 -7.61 0.09
N VAL A 82 -13.12 -7.23 1.21
CA VAL A 82 -11.72 -6.76 1.28
C VAL A 82 -10.93 -7.58 2.29
N ALA A 83 -9.79 -8.09 1.85
CA ALA A 83 -8.75 -8.64 2.71
C ALA A 83 -7.90 -7.50 3.30
N ILE A 84 -7.64 -7.57 4.60
CA ILE A 84 -6.88 -6.58 5.35
C ILE A 84 -5.63 -7.24 5.95
N PRO A 85 -4.43 -6.65 5.86
CA PRO A 85 -3.24 -7.21 6.47
C PRO A 85 -3.38 -7.37 7.99
N PHE A 86 -3.03 -8.55 8.50
CA PHE A 86 -3.15 -8.90 9.91
C PHE A 86 -2.36 -7.95 10.84
N TYR A 87 -1.29 -7.32 10.34
CA TYR A 87 -0.43 -6.48 11.17
C TYR A 87 -1.12 -5.20 11.66
N LEU A 88 -2.18 -4.75 10.99
CA LEU A 88 -2.99 -3.60 11.41
C LEU A 88 -3.94 -3.92 12.58
N ALA A 89 -4.13 -5.21 12.89
CA ALA A 89 -5.03 -5.62 13.95
C ALA A 89 -4.43 -5.46 15.36
N HIS A 90 -3.13 -5.18 15.50
CA HIS A 90 -2.49 -5.04 16.81
C HIS A 90 -1.19 -4.20 16.79
N PRO A 91 -0.98 -3.23 17.71
CA PRO A 91 0.19 -2.34 17.70
C PRO A 91 1.56 -3.05 17.73
N ARG A 92 1.64 -4.20 18.41
CA ARG A 92 2.86 -5.01 18.43
C ARG A 92 3.23 -5.55 17.04
N LEU A 93 2.23 -5.88 16.22
CA LEU A 93 2.43 -6.39 14.87
C LEU A 93 2.76 -5.26 13.91
N GLU A 94 2.17 -4.07 14.06
CA GLU A 94 2.62 -2.86 13.35
C GLU A 94 4.09 -2.55 13.63
N LYS A 95 4.53 -2.69 14.89
CA LYS A 95 5.94 -2.51 15.26
C LYS A 95 6.82 -3.55 14.56
N LEU A 96 6.38 -4.80 14.47
CA LEU A 96 7.10 -5.86 13.77
C LEU A 96 7.15 -5.57 12.26
N GLU A 97 6.03 -5.23 11.63
CA GLU A 97 5.94 -4.85 10.22
C GLU A 97 6.92 -3.72 9.90
N ARG A 98 6.93 -2.66 10.72
CA ARG A 98 7.86 -1.54 10.58
C ARG A 98 9.32 -1.97 10.70
N ALA A 99 9.64 -2.91 11.59
CA ALA A 99 10.99 -3.41 11.75
C ALA A 99 11.43 -4.26 10.55
N GLN A 100 10.52 -5.02 9.95
CA GLN A 100 10.81 -5.94 8.85
C GLN A 100 10.75 -5.27 7.47
N MET A 101 9.86 -4.29 7.29
CA MET A 101 9.53 -3.65 6.00
C MET A 101 9.75 -2.14 5.98
N LEU A 102 10.22 -1.54 7.09
CA LEU A 102 10.52 -0.09 7.26
C LEU A 102 9.32 0.84 7.23
N GLU A 103 8.14 0.31 6.95
CA GLU A 103 6.86 1.00 6.96
C GLU A 103 5.73 0.06 7.40
N VAL A 104 4.55 0.63 7.60
CA VAL A 104 3.33 -0.10 7.92
C VAL A 104 2.28 0.45 6.97
N GLU A 105 2.02 -0.26 5.90
CA GLU A 105 1.06 0.15 4.88
C GLU A 105 -0.35 0.18 5.47
N GLY A 106 -0.99 1.36 5.43
CA GLY A 106 -2.24 1.63 6.13
C GLY A 106 -2.08 1.88 7.64
N GLY A 107 -0.86 2.06 8.15
CA GLY A 107 -0.61 2.23 9.59
C GLY A 107 -0.99 3.59 10.18
N THR A 108 -1.47 4.54 9.38
CA THR A 108 -2.07 5.79 9.87
C THR A 108 -3.56 5.85 9.50
N PRO A 109 -4.39 6.58 10.26
CA PRO A 109 -5.82 6.73 9.96
C PRO A 109 -6.08 7.14 8.51
N GLU A 110 -5.37 8.16 8.03
CA GLU A 110 -5.56 8.75 6.71
C GLU A 110 -5.15 7.77 5.61
N TRP A 111 -4.02 7.08 5.79
CA TRP A 111 -3.53 6.11 4.81
C TRP A 111 -4.40 4.85 4.79
N CYS A 112 -4.83 4.36 5.95
CA CYS A 112 -5.77 3.24 6.06
C CYS A 112 -7.07 3.55 5.31
N MET A 113 -7.65 4.74 5.53
CA MET A 113 -8.87 5.15 4.83
C MET A 113 -8.65 5.33 3.33
N LYS A 114 -7.46 5.79 2.91
CA LYS A 114 -7.08 5.89 1.50
C LYS A 114 -7.15 4.51 0.81
N ILE A 115 -6.54 3.49 1.41
CA ILE A 115 -6.53 2.11 0.89
C ILE A 115 -7.94 1.50 0.98
N LEU A 116 -8.62 1.65 2.11
CA LEU A 116 -9.97 1.11 2.31
C LEU A 116 -10.98 1.60 1.26
N ARG A 117 -10.93 2.90 0.90
CA ARG A 117 -11.79 3.44 -0.16
C ARG A 117 -11.44 2.88 -1.53
N HIS A 118 -10.16 2.68 -1.82
CA HIS A 118 -9.69 2.03 -3.04
C HIS A 118 -10.22 0.59 -3.14
N GLU A 119 -9.99 -0.22 -2.09
CA GLU A 119 -10.44 -1.60 -2.03
C GLU A 119 -11.97 -1.72 -2.06
N ALA A 120 -12.70 -0.79 -1.43
CA ALA A 120 -14.15 -0.71 -1.54
C ALA A 120 -14.61 -0.47 -2.99
N GLY A 121 -13.80 0.22 -3.81
CA GLY A 121 -14.00 0.38 -5.24
C GLY A 121 -13.97 -0.94 -6.01
N HIS A 122 -12.98 -1.79 -5.73
CA HIS A 122 -12.94 -3.15 -6.29
C HIS A 122 -14.11 -4.01 -5.79
N ALA A 123 -14.40 -3.95 -4.49
CA ALA A 123 -15.45 -4.73 -3.87
C ALA A 123 -16.85 -4.36 -4.41
N ILE A 124 -17.14 -3.08 -4.65
CA ILE A 124 -18.41 -2.65 -5.24
C ILE A 124 -18.52 -3.01 -6.73
N ASP A 125 -17.40 -2.98 -7.46
CA ASP A 125 -17.32 -3.46 -8.84
C ASP A 125 -17.73 -4.95 -8.91
N ASN A 126 -17.22 -5.76 -7.98
CA ASN A 126 -17.60 -7.16 -7.83
C ASN A 126 -19.08 -7.33 -7.42
N ALA A 127 -19.53 -6.57 -6.42
CA ALA A 127 -20.88 -6.70 -5.83
C ALA A 127 -22.01 -6.49 -6.86
N TYR A 128 -21.81 -5.58 -7.81
CA TYR A 128 -22.79 -5.23 -8.84
C TYR A 128 -22.37 -5.68 -10.25
N THR A 129 -21.28 -6.44 -10.36
CA THR A 129 -20.73 -6.96 -11.63
C THR A 129 -20.43 -5.86 -12.66
N LEU A 130 -19.93 -4.69 -12.21
CA LEU A 130 -19.82 -3.49 -13.04
C LEU A 130 -18.76 -3.63 -14.16
N ARG A 131 -17.77 -4.51 -13.99
CA ARG A 131 -16.80 -4.94 -15.02
C ARG A 131 -17.45 -5.36 -16.34
N ARG A 132 -18.69 -5.87 -16.30
CA ARG A 132 -19.45 -6.30 -17.50
C ARG A 132 -20.19 -5.16 -18.19
N ARG A 133 -20.34 -3.99 -17.55
CA ARG A 133 -21.08 -2.85 -18.13
C ARG A 133 -20.26 -2.24 -19.27
N ARG A 134 -20.86 -2.19 -20.47
CA ARG A 134 -20.22 -1.62 -21.68
C ARG A 134 -19.69 -0.20 -21.46
N ARG A 135 -20.47 0.66 -20.80
CA ARG A 135 -20.06 2.06 -20.54
C ARG A 135 -18.86 2.17 -19.61
N ARG A 136 -18.75 1.29 -18.60
CA ARG A 136 -17.57 1.18 -17.72
C ARG A 136 -16.34 0.81 -18.54
N GLN A 137 -16.46 -0.22 -19.38
CA GLN A 137 -15.36 -0.67 -20.26
C GLN A 137 -14.93 0.40 -21.28
N GLN A 138 -15.86 1.20 -21.81
CA GLN A 138 -15.52 2.30 -22.72
C GLN A 138 -14.77 3.45 -22.04
N ILE A 139 -15.02 3.68 -20.75
CA ILE A 139 -14.45 4.81 -19.99
C ILE A 139 -13.10 4.44 -19.36
N PHE A 140 -13.00 3.26 -18.75
CA PHE A 140 -11.80 2.81 -18.03
C PHE A 140 -10.96 1.82 -18.83
N GLY A 141 -11.59 1.07 -19.72
CA GLY A 141 -10.99 -0.08 -20.39
C GLY A 141 -11.55 -1.42 -19.88
N PRO A 142 -11.28 -2.51 -20.62
CA PRO A 142 -11.72 -3.85 -20.24
C PRO A 142 -10.88 -4.47 -19.12
N SER A 143 -11.54 -5.11 -18.15
CA SER A 143 -10.90 -5.82 -17.03
C SER A 143 -10.12 -7.09 -17.42
N TYR A 144 -10.32 -7.63 -18.63
CA TYR A 144 -9.59 -8.82 -19.09
C TYR A 144 -8.18 -8.48 -19.60
N MET A 145 -7.79 -7.20 -19.62
CA MET A 145 -6.41 -6.85 -19.94
C MET A 145 -5.49 -7.51 -18.90
N GLN A 146 -4.36 -8.01 -19.38
CA GLN A 146 -3.37 -8.57 -18.48
C GLN A 146 -2.81 -7.44 -17.63
N TYR A 147 -2.81 -7.63 -16.32
CA TYR A 147 -2.09 -6.75 -15.41
C TYR A 147 -0.63 -6.70 -15.86
N PRO A 148 -0.10 -5.50 -16.15
CA PRO A 148 1.26 -5.39 -16.65
C PRO A 148 2.22 -5.78 -15.52
N ASP A 149 3.27 -6.52 -15.86
CA ASP A 149 4.34 -6.83 -14.89
C ASP A 149 5.04 -5.53 -14.41
N TYR A 150 4.98 -4.48 -15.24
CA TYR A 150 5.51 -3.13 -14.99
C TYR A 150 4.71 -2.09 -15.77
N TYR A 151 4.49 -0.92 -15.17
CA TYR A 151 3.97 0.23 -15.90
C TYR A 151 4.84 1.46 -15.67
N THR A 152 4.90 2.32 -16.68
CA THR A 152 5.57 3.62 -16.57
C THR A 152 4.49 4.67 -16.40
N PRO A 153 4.33 5.24 -15.21
CA PRO A 153 3.38 6.31 -15.02
C PRO A 153 3.76 7.48 -15.92
N LYS A 154 2.75 8.16 -16.47
CA LYS A 154 2.90 9.43 -17.17
C LYS A 154 2.54 10.54 -16.19
N PRO A 155 3.51 11.21 -15.54
CA PRO A 155 3.24 12.07 -14.38
C PRO A 155 2.32 13.25 -14.69
N TYR A 156 2.40 13.77 -15.90
CA TYR A 156 1.64 14.93 -16.37
C TYR A 156 0.30 14.54 -17.04
N SER A 157 -0.05 13.25 -17.05
CA SER A 157 -1.31 12.79 -17.60
C SER A 157 -2.47 13.29 -16.74
N LYS A 158 -3.34 14.11 -17.33
CA LYS A 158 -4.57 14.59 -16.70
C LYS A 158 -5.76 13.64 -16.91
N SER A 159 -5.53 12.49 -17.56
CA SER A 159 -6.58 11.51 -17.86
C SER A 159 -6.97 10.63 -16.68
N PHE A 160 -6.23 10.70 -15.58
CA PHE A 160 -6.41 9.85 -14.40
C PHE A 160 -6.56 10.71 -13.15
N VAL A 161 -7.28 10.17 -12.16
CA VAL A 161 -7.31 10.79 -10.83
C VAL A 161 -5.99 10.51 -10.10
N LEU A 162 -5.70 11.33 -9.10
CA LEU A 162 -4.57 11.14 -8.19
C LEU A 162 -5.14 10.81 -6.81
N HIS A 163 -5.11 9.52 -6.46
CA HIS A 163 -5.46 9.01 -5.15
C HIS A 163 -4.25 8.36 -4.52
N LEU A 164 -4.02 7.05 -4.71
CA LEU A 164 -2.80 6.36 -4.29
C LEU A 164 -1.56 6.90 -5.03
N ASP A 165 -0.40 6.62 -4.45
CA ASP A 165 0.88 7.14 -4.93
C ASP A 165 1.26 6.48 -6.28
N ALA A 166 2.39 6.86 -6.88
CA ALA A 166 2.87 6.30 -8.16
C ALA A 166 1.96 6.46 -9.38
N TRP A 167 0.93 7.31 -9.31
CA TRP A 167 -0.10 7.35 -10.35
C TRP A 167 -0.76 5.98 -10.57
N TYR A 168 -1.06 5.27 -9.47
CA TYR A 168 -1.56 3.90 -9.47
C TYR A 168 -2.78 3.67 -10.39
N ALA A 169 -3.63 4.68 -10.57
CA ALA A 169 -4.74 4.65 -11.54
C ALA A 169 -4.31 4.34 -12.99
N GLN A 170 -3.03 4.47 -13.35
CA GLN A 170 -2.50 4.18 -14.68
C GLN A 170 -2.08 2.71 -14.87
N SER A 171 -2.03 1.91 -13.80
CA SER A 171 -1.49 0.54 -13.84
C SER A 171 -2.43 -0.42 -14.57
N HIS A 172 -3.75 -0.29 -14.38
CA HIS A 172 -4.76 -1.16 -14.96
C HIS A 172 -6.15 -0.47 -14.96
N PRO A 173 -7.07 -0.78 -15.90
CA PRO A 173 -8.44 -0.25 -15.89
C PRO A 173 -9.21 -0.47 -14.59
N ASP A 174 -8.95 -1.59 -13.91
CA ASP A 174 -9.62 -1.89 -12.66
C ASP A 174 -9.07 -1.00 -11.54
N GLU A 175 -7.76 -0.70 -11.54
CA GLU A 175 -7.18 0.29 -10.62
C GLU A 175 -7.67 1.71 -10.91
N ASP A 176 -7.77 2.10 -12.19
CA ASP A 176 -8.35 3.40 -12.60
C ASP A 176 -9.78 3.57 -12.07
N PHE A 177 -10.59 2.50 -12.13
CA PHE A 177 -11.94 2.49 -11.58
C PHE A 177 -11.93 2.62 -10.04
N ALA A 178 -11.12 1.82 -9.35
CA ALA A 178 -11.03 1.81 -7.89
C ALA A 178 -10.51 3.15 -7.33
N GLU A 179 -9.47 3.72 -7.95
CA GLU A 179 -8.93 5.04 -7.62
C GLU A 179 -9.98 6.15 -7.86
N THR A 180 -10.70 6.10 -8.98
CA THR A 180 -11.78 7.05 -9.27
C THR A 180 -12.91 6.96 -8.25
N PHE A 181 -13.28 5.73 -7.87
CA PHE A 181 -14.28 5.50 -6.82
C PHE A 181 -13.82 6.09 -5.49
N ALA A 182 -12.56 5.87 -5.11
CA ALA A 182 -12.01 6.37 -3.85
C ALA A 182 -11.99 7.90 -3.78
N VAL A 183 -11.60 8.59 -4.87
CA VAL A 183 -11.67 10.06 -4.94
C VAL A 183 -13.11 10.57 -4.86
N TRP A 184 -14.05 9.89 -5.52
CA TRP A 184 -15.47 10.25 -5.50
C TRP A 184 -16.10 10.06 -4.12
N LEU A 185 -15.76 8.95 -3.43
CA LEU A 185 -16.32 8.59 -2.13
C LEU A 185 -15.80 9.49 -1.00
N THR A 186 -14.52 9.91 -1.09
CA THR A 186 -13.85 10.72 -0.06
C THR A 186 -14.75 11.90 0.39
N PRO A 187 -15.03 12.03 1.70
CA PRO A 187 -15.81 13.14 2.24
C PRO A 187 -15.21 14.49 1.86
N ASP A 188 -16.08 15.48 1.60
CA ASP A 188 -15.70 16.86 1.28
C ASP A 188 -14.74 17.00 0.08
N SER A 189 -14.64 15.96 -0.76
CA SER A 189 -13.84 15.99 -1.97
C SER A 189 -14.48 16.92 -3.00
N ASP A 190 -13.89 18.11 -3.18
CA ASP A 190 -14.24 19.07 -4.23
C ASP A 190 -13.75 18.61 -5.62
N TRP A 191 -13.95 17.33 -5.96
CA TRP A 191 -13.41 16.71 -7.16
C TRP A 191 -13.87 17.41 -8.45
N ARG A 192 -15.06 18.01 -8.46
CA ARG A 192 -15.56 18.81 -9.59
C ARG A 192 -14.64 19.99 -9.88
N THR A 193 -14.26 20.72 -8.84
CA THR A 193 -13.36 21.87 -8.93
C THR A 193 -11.93 21.41 -9.20
N ARG A 194 -11.45 20.41 -8.46
CA ARG A 194 -10.07 19.91 -8.58
C ARG A 194 -9.75 19.36 -9.97
N TYR A 195 -10.71 18.72 -10.63
CA TYR A 195 -10.52 18.08 -11.93
C TYR A 195 -11.23 18.82 -13.08
N ALA A 196 -11.70 20.07 -12.90
CA ALA A 196 -12.53 20.80 -13.87
C ALA A 196 -11.95 20.77 -15.31
N ASP A 197 -10.64 20.96 -15.44
CA ASP A 197 -9.94 21.00 -16.74
C ASP A 197 -9.22 19.68 -17.10
N TRP A 198 -9.54 18.60 -16.40
CA TRP A 198 -8.89 17.30 -16.57
C TRP A 198 -9.83 16.33 -17.30
N PRO A 199 -9.35 15.58 -18.31
CA PRO A 199 -10.15 14.52 -18.92
C PRO A 199 -10.66 13.47 -17.91
N ALA A 200 -9.97 13.30 -16.77
CA ALA A 200 -10.41 12.47 -15.65
C ALA A 200 -11.79 12.86 -15.09
N LEU A 201 -12.23 14.12 -15.25
CA LEU A 201 -13.55 14.57 -14.79
C LEU A 201 -14.68 13.71 -15.34
N LYS A 202 -14.59 13.29 -16.60
CA LYS A 202 -15.59 12.42 -17.25
C LYS A 202 -15.75 11.08 -16.52
N LYS A 203 -14.67 10.55 -15.93
CA LYS A 203 -14.69 9.32 -15.14
C LYS A 203 -15.41 9.55 -13.79
N LEU A 204 -15.14 10.67 -13.14
CA LEU A 204 -15.79 11.06 -11.89
C LEU A 204 -17.29 11.35 -12.08
N GLU A 205 -17.68 12.03 -13.17
CA GLU A 205 -19.07 12.24 -13.52
C GLU A 205 -19.80 10.92 -13.82
N TYR A 206 -19.14 10.01 -14.53
CA TYR A 206 -19.65 8.66 -14.73
C TYR A 206 -19.80 7.91 -13.41
N MET A 207 -18.82 7.98 -12.52
CA MET A 207 -18.86 7.37 -11.19
C MET A 207 -20.03 7.91 -10.38
N ASP A 208 -20.22 9.23 -10.34
CA ASP A 208 -21.31 9.89 -9.63
C ASP A 208 -22.69 9.44 -10.15
N GLY A 209 -22.86 9.40 -11.48
CA GLY A 209 -24.09 8.91 -12.10
C GLY A 209 -24.34 7.43 -11.83
N LEU A 210 -23.29 6.60 -11.91
CA LEU A 210 -23.36 5.17 -11.66
C LEU A 210 -23.76 4.88 -10.21
N MET A 211 -23.13 5.54 -9.23
CA MET A 211 -23.41 5.29 -7.82
C MET A 211 -24.81 5.78 -7.42
N LYS A 212 -25.29 6.90 -8.01
CA LYS A 212 -26.70 7.31 -7.87
C LYS A 212 -27.68 6.29 -8.45
N GLU A 213 -27.33 5.64 -9.56
CA GLU A 213 -28.13 4.56 -10.13
C GLU A 213 -28.19 3.34 -9.20
N LEU A 214 -27.12 3.08 -8.44
CA LEU A 214 -27.02 1.95 -7.51
C LEU A 214 -27.57 2.25 -6.10
N ALA A 215 -27.79 3.53 -5.76
CA ALA A 215 -28.34 3.92 -4.47
C ALA A 215 -29.65 3.18 -4.16
N GLY A 216 -29.75 2.64 -2.94
CA GLY A 216 -30.89 1.82 -2.49
C GLY A 216 -31.00 0.43 -3.13
N LYS A 217 -30.19 0.06 -4.14
CA LYS A 217 -30.28 -1.23 -4.82
C LYS A 217 -29.42 -2.28 -4.13
N ALA A 218 -30.01 -3.43 -3.83
CA ALA A 218 -29.29 -4.54 -3.23
C ALA A 218 -28.20 -5.10 -4.15
N MET A 219 -27.10 -5.59 -3.55
CA MET A 219 -26.01 -6.25 -4.27
C MET A 219 -26.49 -7.48 -5.04
N THR A 220 -25.97 -7.65 -6.26
CA THR A 220 -26.20 -8.82 -7.11
C THR A 220 -25.42 -10.02 -6.59
N VAL A 221 -24.14 -9.81 -6.24
CA VAL A 221 -23.27 -10.83 -5.66
C VAL A 221 -23.26 -10.66 -4.15
N ARG A 222 -23.58 -11.72 -3.40
CA ARG A 222 -23.71 -11.70 -1.93
C ARG A 222 -22.82 -12.71 -1.21
N THR A 223 -21.88 -13.34 -1.93
CA THR A 223 -20.96 -14.30 -1.33
C THR A 223 -20.11 -13.64 -0.23
N ARG A 224 -19.90 -14.35 0.88
CA ARG A 224 -19.00 -13.94 1.97
C ARG A 224 -17.74 -14.80 2.03
N ARG A 225 -17.36 -15.42 0.92
CA ARG A 225 -16.12 -16.20 0.79
C ARG A 225 -14.93 -15.31 1.17
N LYS A 226 -14.02 -15.87 1.97
CA LYS A 226 -12.75 -15.23 2.35
C LYS A 226 -11.62 -15.94 1.61
N VAL A 227 -10.84 -15.19 0.84
CA VAL A 227 -9.65 -15.70 0.14
C VAL A 227 -8.43 -15.45 1.02
N GLU A 228 -7.61 -16.49 1.22
CA GLU A 228 -6.46 -16.50 2.13
C GLU A 228 -6.73 -15.88 3.53
N PRO A 229 -7.81 -16.28 4.23
CA PRO A 229 -8.07 -15.75 5.57
C PRO A 229 -6.94 -16.09 6.53
N ILE A 230 -6.70 -15.24 7.53
CA ILE A 230 -5.62 -15.38 8.53
C ILE A 230 -5.54 -16.78 9.13
N GLY A 231 -6.69 -17.40 9.45
CA GLY A 231 -6.75 -18.77 10.01
C GLY A 231 -6.26 -19.87 9.06
N GLY A 232 -6.17 -19.58 7.75
CA GLY A 232 -5.58 -20.47 6.74
C GLY A 232 -4.08 -20.28 6.53
N ILE A 233 -3.46 -19.24 7.10
CA ILE A 233 -2.06 -18.88 6.87
C ILE A 233 -1.16 -19.60 7.90
N ARG A 234 -0.74 -20.82 7.56
CA ARG A 234 0.03 -21.70 8.46
C ARG A 234 1.53 -21.40 8.56
N LYS A 235 2.06 -20.56 7.67
CA LYS A 235 3.48 -20.16 7.70
C LYS A 235 3.77 -19.30 8.93
N THR A 236 5.01 -19.35 9.42
CA THR A 236 5.50 -18.48 10.48
C THR A 236 5.62 -17.04 10.01
N LEU A 237 5.61 -16.08 10.94
CA LEU A 237 5.93 -14.69 10.66
C LEU A 237 7.31 -14.57 10.00
N ARG A 238 8.31 -15.35 10.44
CA ARG A 238 9.64 -15.44 9.85
C ARG A 238 9.58 -15.79 8.37
N ALA A 239 8.91 -16.89 8.03
CA ALA A 239 8.74 -17.34 6.66
C ALA A 239 7.94 -16.33 5.81
N HIS A 240 6.92 -15.68 6.41
CA HIS A 240 6.18 -14.61 5.76
C HIS A 240 7.11 -13.44 5.39
N TYR A 241 7.87 -12.92 6.35
CA TYR A 241 8.75 -11.76 6.11
C TYR A 241 9.96 -12.09 5.25
N GLU A 242 10.52 -13.29 5.34
CA GLU A 242 11.55 -13.73 4.39
C GLU A 242 11.03 -13.79 2.96
N ARG A 243 9.79 -14.28 2.75
CA ARG A 243 9.16 -14.28 1.43
C ARG A 243 8.84 -12.86 0.98
N LYS A 244 8.31 -12.01 1.87
CA LYS A 244 7.98 -10.61 1.58
C LYS A 244 9.25 -9.84 1.19
N ARG A 245 10.33 -9.95 1.95
CA ARG A 245 11.64 -9.36 1.60
C ARG A 245 12.28 -9.96 0.36
N ARG A 246 12.12 -11.26 0.07
CA ARG A 246 12.57 -11.83 -1.21
C ARG A 246 11.78 -11.30 -2.39
N HIS A 247 10.50 -10.99 -2.17
CA HIS A 247 9.63 -10.44 -3.20
C HIS A 247 9.96 -8.98 -3.51
N TYR A 248 10.17 -8.16 -2.47
CA TYR A 248 10.43 -6.72 -2.58
C TYR A 248 11.93 -6.33 -2.45
N GLY A 249 12.82 -7.31 -2.27
CA GLY A 249 14.26 -7.07 -2.12
C GLY A 249 14.97 -6.99 -3.47
N VAL A 250 16.05 -6.20 -3.53
CA VAL A 250 16.83 -5.97 -4.75
C VAL A 250 18.09 -6.82 -4.75
N GLU A 251 18.18 -7.84 -5.61
CA GLU A 251 19.44 -8.57 -5.87
C GLU A 251 20.15 -8.02 -7.12
N HIS A 252 20.92 -6.92 -7.04
CA HIS A 252 21.57 -6.35 -8.25
C HIS A 252 23.06 -5.97 -8.12
N PRO A 253 23.89 -6.35 -9.11
CA PRO A 253 25.25 -5.84 -9.28
C PRO A 253 25.29 -4.47 -10.02
N HIS A 254 25.80 -3.45 -9.33
CA HIS A 254 26.59 -2.30 -9.84
C HIS A 254 26.10 -1.44 -11.03
N PHE A 255 24.80 -1.36 -11.36
CA PHE A 255 24.32 -0.51 -12.46
C PHE A 255 24.41 1.01 -12.17
N TYR A 256 24.47 1.40 -10.90
CA TYR A 256 24.55 2.79 -10.44
C TYR A 256 25.99 3.34 -10.35
N ASP A 257 27.02 2.55 -10.68
CA ASP A 257 28.43 2.98 -10.61
C ASP A 257 28.71 4.24 -11.42
N ARG A 258 28.21 4.28 -12.65
CA ARG A 258 28.38 5.42 -13.55
C ARG A 258 27.74 6.68 -12.96
N ASP A 259 26.58 6.53 -12.34
CA ASP A 259 25.82 7.65 -11.82
C ASP A 259 26.36 8.12 -10.45
N LEU A 260 26.86 7.20 -9.61
CA LEU A 260 27.64 7.52 -8.42
C LEU A 260 28.92 8.30 -8.78
N ARG A 261 29.63 7.91 -9.85
CA ARG A 261 30.83 8.63 -10.33
C ARG A 261 30.54 9.96 -11.03
N ARG A 262 29.30 10.21 -11.44
CA ARG A 262 28.85 11.52 -11.94
C ARG A 262 28.55 12.49 -10.81
N LEU A 263 27.97 11.97 -9.73
CA LEU A 263 27.55 12.75 -8.58
C LEU A 263 28.67 12.98 -7.55
N PHE A 264 29.53 11.98 -7.40
CA PHE A 264 30.64 11.97 -6.46
C PHE A 264 31.97 11.76 -7.19
N SER A 265 33.08 12.09 -6.53
CA SER A 265 34.41 12.10 -7.16
C SER A 265 35.44 11.36 -6.31
N ASP A 266 36.34 10.62 -6.95
CA ASP A 266 37.54 9.99 -6.37
C ASP A 266 38.82 10.81 -6.65
N ARG A 267 38.70 12.02 -7.23
CA ARG A 267 39.85 12.86 -7.58
C ARG A 267 40.60 13.34 -6.32
N PRO A 268 41.94 13.42 -6.36
CA PRO A 268 42.77 13.83 -5.21
C PRO A 268 42.40 15.19 -4.62
N GLU A 269 41.93 16.13 -5.45
CA GLU A 269 41.50 17.47 -5.03
C GLU A 269 40.32 17.46 -4.04
N HIS A 270 39.56 16.37 -3.95
CA HIS A 270 38.46 16.20 -3.01
C HIS A 270 38.79 15.25 -1.85
N ALA A 271 40.05 14.85 -1.68
CA ALA A 271 40.45 13.83 -0.69
C ALA A 271 40.10 14.19 0.78
N THR A 272 39.96 15.48 1.09
CA THR A 272 39.55 15.97 2.42
C THR A 272 38.03 16.09 2.58
N ASN A 273 37.27 16.02 1.49
CA ASN A 273 35.82 16.19 1.51
C ASN A 273 35.11 14.97 2.12
N MET A 274 33.85 15.16 2.51
CA MET A 274 33.03 14.08 3.06
C MET A 274 32.95 12.88 2.11
N LYS A 275 33.10 11.67 2.67
CA LYS A 275 32.84 10.43 1.93
C LYS A 275 31.40 10.36 1.46
N ALA A 276 31.18 9.99 0.20
CA ALA A 276 29.86 9.80 -0.38
C ALA A 276 29.03 8.78 0.41
N ALA A 277 29.63 7.67 0.87
CA ALA A 277 28.95 6.69 1.72
C ALA A 277 28.38 7.29 3.02
N ARG A 278 29.13 8.23 3.66
CA ARG A 278 28.67 8.93 4.87
C ARG A 278 27.53 9.89 4.56
N PHE A 279 27.63 10.60 3.44
CA PHE A 279 26.58 11.50 2.99
C PHE A 279 25.28 10.75 2.67
N ILE A 280 25.34 9.68 1.86
CA ILE A 280 24.18 8.87 1.51
C ILE A 280 23.52 8.30 2.77
N ALA A 281 24.31 7.78 3.71
CA ALA A 281 23.79 7.29 4.99
C ALA A 281 23.05 8.37 5.80
N ARG A 282 23.52 9.62 5.75
CA ARG A 282 22.88 10.77 6.44
C ARG A 282 21.53 11.12 5.82
N VAL A 283 21.42 11.15 4.49
CA VAL A 283 20.19 11.55 3.79
C VAL A 283 19.21 10.37 3.56
N ARG A 284 19.67 9.12 3.75
CA ARG A 284 18.97 7.86 3.47
C ARG A 284 17.51 7.85 3.89
N LYS A 285 17.21 8.13 5.17
CA LYS A 285 15.85 8.04 5.72
C LYS A 285 14.88 9.02 5.05
N GLU A 286 15.33 10.24 4.78
CA GLU A 286 14.51 11.29 4.18
C GLU A 286 14.28 11.01 2.70
N VAL A 287 15.35 10.74 1.95
CA VAL A 287 15.29 10.46 0.51
C VAL A 287 14.47 9.20 0.24
N ARG A 288 14.64 8.14 1.05
CA ARG A 288 13.83 6.91 0.94
C ARG A 288 12.34 7.19 1.05
N ARG A 289 11.92 7.93 2.09
CA ARG A 289 10.50 8.27 2.31
C ARG A 289 9.95 9.14 1.17
N MET A 290 10.74 10.10 0.71
CA MET A 290 10.37 10.96 -0.40
C MET A 290 10.15 10.14 -1.67
N ILE A 291 11.10 9.30 -2.05
CA ILE A 291 11.00 8.50 -3.26
C ILE A 291 9.89 7.45 -3.16
N ALA A 292 9.71 6.80 -2.00
CA ALA A 292 8.60 5.88 -1.78
C ALA A 292 7.24 6.56 -2.05
N GLY A 293 7.02 7.76 -1.50
CA GLY A 293 5.77 8.49 -1.72
C GLY A 293 5.55 8.96 -3.17
N TRP A 294 6.60 9.14 -3.97
CA TRP A 294 6.46 9.52 -5.38
C TRP A 294 6.36 8.32 -6.32
N THR A 295 7.07 7.24 -6.02
CA THR A 295 7.17 6.05 -6.87
C THR A 295 6.21 4.94 -6.48
N GLY A 296 5.59 5.02 -5.28
CA GLY A 296 4.75 3.96 -4.68
C GLY A 296 5.51 2.68 -4.35
N GLU A 297 6.84 2.68 -4.48
CA GLU A 297 7.67 1.54 -4.15
C GLU A 297 7.80 1.36 -2.65
N TYR A 298 7.89 0.10 -2.21
CA TYR A 298 8.12 -0.22 -0.80
C TYR A 298 9.41 0.43 -0.32
N GLN A 299 9.34 1.06 0.86
CA GLN A 299 10.51 1.68 1.48
C GLN A 299 11.64 0.67 1.63
N TYR A 300 11.33 -0.60 1.93
CA TYR A 300 12.32 -1.69 1.96
C TYR A 300 13.10 -1.81 0.64
N THR A 301 12.43 -1.79 -0.51
CA THR A 301 13.06 -1.88 -1.85
C THR A 301 14.07 -0.75 -2.06
N ILE A 302 13.64 0.50 -1.83
CA ILE A 302 14.50 1.68 -1.99
C ILE A 302 15.66 1.65 -1.00
N ASP A 303 15.42 1.17 0.22
CA ASP A 303 16.44 1.05 1.25
C ASP A 303 17.52 0.04 0.88
N GLN A 304 17.16 -1.09 0.27
CA GLN A 304 18.12 -2.06 -0.28
C GLN A 304 18.97 -1.46 -1.41
N LEU A 305 18.37 -0.66 -2.30
CA LEU A 305 19.12 0.06 -3.32
C LEU A 305 20.11 1.07 -2.70
N LEU A 306 19.67 1.81 -1.67
CA LEU A 306 20.49 2.74 -0.92
C LEU A 306 21.66 2.05 -0.19
N GLU A 307 21.44 0.89 0.42
CA GLU A 307 22.51 0.08 1.05
C GLU A 307 23.59 -0.33 0.06
N ASN A 308 23.16 -0.82 -1.09
CA ASN A 308 24.05 -1.20 -2.18
C ASN A 308 24.85 0.00 -2.70
N MET A 309 24.21 1.17 -2.86
CA MET A 309 24.90 2.41 -3.21
C MET A 309 25.91 2.87 -2.16
N ILE A 310 25.59 2.77 -0.86
CA ILE A 310 26.51 3.13 0.25
C ILE A 310 27.75 2.24 0.19
N LYS A 311 27.56 0.93 0.10
CA LYS A 311 28.65 -0.05 0.01
C LYS A 311 29.55 0.27 -1.18
N ARG A 312 28.93 0.50 -2.35
CA ARG A 312 29.66 0.75 -3.58
C ARG A 312 30.39 2.09 -3.60
N ALA A 313 29.76 3.16 -3.08
CA ALA A 313 30.40 4.46 -2.94
C ALA A 313 31.65 4.39 -2.03
N ASN A 314 31.62 3.54 -1.00
CA ASN A 314 32.77 3.30 -0.14
C ASN A 314 33.87 2.49 -0.85
N GLU A 315 33.52 1.44 -1.59
CA GLU A 315 34.46 0.65 -2.41
C GLU A 315 35.19 1.50 -3.46
N LEU A 316 34.47 2.42 -4.10
CA LEU A 316 35.00 3.35 -5.09
C LEU A 316 35.72 4.56 -4.46
N ASN A 317 35.76 4.65 -3.12
CA ASN A 317 36.34 5.75 -2.35
C ASN A 317 35.84 7.15 -2.78
N LEU A 318 34.56 7.25 -3.13
CA LEU A 318 33.95 8.46 -3.65
C LEU A 318 33.71 9.50 -2.55
N ARG A 319 33.83 10.77 -2.91
CA ARG A 319 33.68 11.94 -2.03
C ARG A 319 32.82 13.02 -2.66
N LEU A 320 32.28 13.90 -1.83
CA LEU A 320 31.46 15.03 -2.28
C LEU A 320 32.34 16.04 -3.02
N PRO A 321 32.02 16.41 -4.27
CA PRO A 321 32.75 17.45 -4.99
C PRO A 321 32.34 18.87 -4.57
N GLY A 322 31.16 19.03 -3.95
CA GLY A 322 30.57 20.33 -3.59
C GLY A 322 29.75 20.28 -2.28
N SER A 323 28.79 21.20 -2.15
CA SER A 323 27.95 21.33 -0.95
C SER A 323 26.98 20.14 -0.77
N GLU A 324 26.61 19.86 0.49
CA GLU A 324 25.66 18.79 0.81
C GLU A 324 24.26 19.05 0.22
N GLU A 325 23.82 20.31 0.14
CA GLU A 325 22.50 20.67 -0.38
C GLU A 325 22.33 20.33 -1.87
N HIS A 326 23.29 20.74 -2.71
CA HIS A 326 23.27 20.39 -4.14
C HIS A 326 23.42 18.88 -4.34
N ALA A 327 24.35 18.26 -3.60
CA ALA A 327 24.54 16.80 -3.67
C ALA A 327 23.25 16.04 -3.31
N LYS A 328 22.43 16.56 -2.38
CA LYS A 328 21.17 15.93 -1.97
C LYS A 328 20.10 16.02 -3.04
N LEU A 329 19.96 17.17 -3.68
CA LEU A 329 19.03 17.34 -4.78
C LEU A 329 19.39 16.40 -5.94
N ASP A 330 20.65 16.43 -6.38
CA ASP A 330 21.12 15.61 -7.49
C ASP A 330 21.06 14.11 -7.15
N PHE A 331 21.37 13.73 -5.91
CA PHE A 331 21.21 12.36 -5.44
C PHE A 331 19.74 11.91 -5.48
N THR A 332 18.82 12.77 -5.06
CA THR A 332 17.38 12.45 -5.05
C THR A 332 16.86 12.27 -6.47
N ILE A 333 17.26 13.13 -7.40
CA ILE A 333 16.91 13.01 -8.83
C ILE A 333 17.49 11.72 -9.40
N MET A 334 18.78 11.47 -9.18
CA MET A 334 19.47 10.28 -9.66
C MET A 334 18.82 9.02 -9.10
N LEU A 335 18.56 8.95 -7.80
CA LEU A 335 17.94 7.80 -7.17
C LEU A 335 16.49 7.60 -7.63
N THR A 336 15.75 8.68 -7.88
CA THR A 336 14.41 8.58 -8.49
C THR A 336 14.51 7.96 -9.88
N VAL A 337 15.43 8.45 -10.72
CA VAL A 337 15.67 7.90 -12.06
C VAL A 337 16.15 6.44 -11.99
N GLN A 338 17.03 6.09 -11.05
CA GLN A 338 17.49 4.70 -10.87
C GLN A 338 16.38 3.80 -10.35
N THR A 339 15.56 4.28 -9.42
CA THR A 339 14.40 3.55 -8.92
C THR A 339 13.47 3.27 -10.10
N MET A 340 13.14 4.28 -10.91
CA MET A 340 12.32 4.11 -12.12
C MET A 340 12.98 3.21 -13.18
N ASN A 341 14.26 3.40 -13.49
CA ASN A 341 14.99 2.58 -14.46
C ASN A 341 15.10 1.11 -14.02
N TYR A 342 15.25 0.89 -12.72
CA TYR A 342 15.14 -0.43 -12.12
C TYR A 342 13.78 -1.05 -12.46
N LEU A 343 12.67 -0.31 -12.34
CA LEU A 343 11.34 -0.76 -12.78
C LEU A 343 11.29 -1.06 -14.28
N HIS A 344 11.99 -0.28 -15.10
CA HIS A 344 12.00 -0.44 -16.56
C HIS A 344 12.87 -1.58 -17.09
N SER A 345 13.86 -2.05 -16.33
CA SER A 345 14.87 -3.00 -16.81
C SER A 345 14.45 -4.48 -16.83
N GLY A 346 13.20 -4.79 -16.49
CA GLY A 346 12.57 -6.08 -16.79
C GLY A 346 13.08 -7.27 -15.96
N ARG A 347 13.65 -7.02 -14.78
CA ARG A 347 14.01 -8.09 -13.83
C ARG A 347 13.67 -7.69 -12.40
N HIS A 348 12.50 -8.11 -11.94
CA HIS A 348 11.92 -8.06 -10.58
C HIS A 348 10.78 -7.05 -10.38
N ARG A 349 9.58 -7.63 -10.46
CA ARG A 349 8.29 -7.36 -9.81
C ARG A 349 8.14 -5.99 -9.11
N VAL A 350 7.37 -5.10 -9.74
CA VAL A 350 6.41 -4.31 -8.95
C VAL A 350 5.29 -5.28 -8.62
N ALA A 351 5.09 -5.59 -7.35
CA ALA A 351 3.97 -6.45 -6.97
C ALA A 351 2.67 -5.66 -7.16
N LEU A 352 1.86 -6.06 -8.13
CA LEU A 352 0.42 -5.81 -8.11
C LEU A 352 -0.26 -6.91 -7.29
#